data_AF-J9D4X1-F1
#
_entry.id   AF-J9D4X1-F1
#
_cell.length_a   1.000
_cell.length_b   1.000
_cell.length_c   1.000
_cell.angle_alpha   90.00
_cell.angle_beta   90.00
_cell.angle_gamma   90.00
#
_symmetry.space_group_name_H-M   'P 1'
#
loop_
_entity.id
_entity.type
_entity.pdbx_description
1 polymer ?
#
loop_
_entity_poly.entity_id
_entity_poly.type
_entity_poly.pdbx_seq_one_letter_code
_entity_poly.pdbx_strand_id
1 'polypeptide(L)'
;MAQKLQSATEQCEEAIKTKNLQKYFQSYQELRSLPIEAEEKIFYTVYYMLCLLASGSIEYYILFSKIQKEEFKNKYVKLLLEIEERFHERNYKALYEIAKNNSVFELPLNVLIEAIFDDLKSDSTEINEDEENQRRRSKSVRNSLWLAENQTKL
;
A
#
# COMPACT_ATOMS: atom_id res chain seq x y z
N MET A 1 1.61 27.46 -20.14
CA MET A 1 1.99 26.09 -19.73
C MET A 1 2.63 26.08 -18.34
N ALA A 2 3.63 26.93 -18.09
CA ALA A 2 4.27 27.08 -16.77
C ALA A 2 3.30 27.44 -15.62
N GLN A 3 2.36 28.37 -15.81
CA GLN A 3 1.39 28.74 -14.77
C GLN A 3 0.45 27.59 -14.38
N LYS A 4 0.08 26.71 -15.32
CA LYS A 4 -0.77 25.55 -15.02
C LYS A 4 -0.02 24.48 -14.23
N LEU A 5 1.23 24.23 -14.58
CA LEU A 5 2.12 23.34 -13.83
C LEU A 5 2.30 23.83 -12.40
N GLN A 6 2.71 25.10 -12.24
CA GLN A 6 2.91 25.70 -10.93
C GLN A 6 1.65 25.60 -10.06
N SER A 7 0.49 25.94 -10.63
CA SER A 7 -0.78 25.85 -9.90
C SER A 7 -1.13 24.41 -9.48
N ALA A 8 -0.97 23.42 -10.35
CA ALA A 8 -1.26 22.02 -10.03
C ALA A 8 -0.32 21.46 -8.94
N THR A 9 0.97 21.82 -9.00
CA THR A 9 1.97 21.46 -7.98
C THR A 9 1.61 22.09 -6.63
N GLU A 10 1.29 23.38 -6.60
CA GLU A 10 0.88 24.11 -5.39
C GLU A 10 -0.39 23.49 -4.77
N GLN A 11 -1.38 23.11 -5.58
CA GLN A 11 -2.58 22.45 -5.10
C GLN A 11 -2.31 21.07 -4.50
N CYS A 12 -1.40 20.28 -5.10
CA CYS A 12 -0.99 19.00 -4.53
C CYS A 12 -0.29 19.21 -3.19
N GLU A 13 0.65 20.15 -3.10
CA GLU A 13 1.32 20.47 -1.85
C GLU A 13 0.35 20.97 -0.77
N GLU A 14 -0.59 21.84 -1.13
CA GLU A 14 -1.60 22.34 -0.22
C GLU A 14 -2.50 21.21 0.28
N ALA A 15 -2.89 20.29 -0.60
CA ALA A 15 -3.66 19.11 -0.22
C ALA A 15 -2.89 18.19 0.74
N ILE A 16 -1.58 17.99 0.52
CA ILE A 16 -0.71 17.26 1.45
C ILE A 16 -0.64 17.98 2.80
N LYS A 17 -0.37 19.29 2.81
CA LYS A 17 -0.27 20.12 4.03
C LYS A 17 -1.57 20.14 4.82
N THR A 18 -2.71 20.21 4.14
CA THR A 18 -4.05 20.23 4.76
C THR A 18 -4.62 18.84 5.02
N LYS A 19 -3.85 17.78 4.74
CA LYS A 19 -4.25 16.37 4.94
C LYS A 19 -5.56 16.01 4.21
N ASN A 20 -5.82 16.64 3.06
CA ASN A 20 -7.04 16.45 2.29
C ASN A 20 -6.83 15.48 1.11
N LEU A 21 -7.13 14.20 1.34
CA LEU A 21 -6.95 13.11 0.38
C LEU A 21 -7.76 13.32 -0.91
N GLN A 22 -9.00 13.79 -0.80
CA GLN A 22 -9.88 13.99 -1.94
C GLN A 22 -9.38 15.12 -2.85
N LYS A 23 -8.94 16.23 -2.25
CA LYS A 23 -8.30 17.34 -2.98
C LYS A 23 -7.00 16.87 -3.63
N TYR A 24 -6.19 16.07 -2.91
CA TYR A 24 -4.96 15.53 -3.46
C TYR A 24 -5.21 14.67 -4.71
N PHE A 25 -6.20 13.78 -4.67
CA PHE A 25 -6.55 12.96 -5.82
C PHE A 25 -6.98 13.80 -7.03
N GLN A 26 -7.80 14.83 -6.83
CA GLN A 26 -8.19 15.72 -7.92
C GLN A 26 -6.97 16.44 -8.51
N SER A 27 -6.14 17.06 -7.68
CA SER A 27 -4.96 17.81 -8.13
C SER A 27 -3.91 16.91 -8.78
N TYR A 28 -3.73 15.68 -8.30
CA TYR A 28 -2.80 14.72 -8.91
C TYR A 28 -3.23 14.27 -10.31
N GLN A 29 -4.53 14.13 -10.57
CA GLN A 29 -5.04 13.78 -11.91
C GLN A 29 -4.74 14.86 -12.93
N GLU A 30 -4.75 16.13 -12.51
CA GLU A 30 -4.32 17.25 -13.36
C GLU A 30 -2.80 17.24 -13.54
N LEU A 31 -2.07 17.12 -12.42
CA LEU A 31 -0.61 17.16 -12.38
C LEU A 31 0.03 16.05 -13.24
N ARG A 32 -0.44 14.80 -13.17
CA ARG A 32 0.16 13.65 -13.89
C ARG A 32 0.22 13.82 -15.42
N SER A 33 -0.59 14.71 -15.98
CA SER A 33 -0.64 15.01 -17.42
C SER A 33 0.34 16.10 -17.86
N LEU A 34 0.99 16.77 -16.91
CA LEU A 34 1.87 17.91 -17.15
C LEU A 34 3.36 17.49 -17.22
N PRO A 35 4.20 18.28 -17.91
CA PRO A 35 5.64 18.03 -17.98
C PRO A 35 6.31 18.49 -16.69
N ILE A 36 6.39 17.58 -15.70
CA ILE A 36 7.05 17.79 -14.40
C ILE A 36 8.46 17.20 -14.43
N GLU A 37 9.36 17.70 -13.59
CA GLU A 37 10.66 17.08 -13.36
C GLU A 37 10.52 15.63 -12.88
N ALA A 38 11.48 14.78 -13.29
CA ALA A 38 11.39 13.34 -13.07
C ALA A 38 11.32 12.96 -11.58
N GLU A 39 12.14 13.62 -10.73
CA GLU A 39 12.14 13.31 -9.28
C GLU A 39 10.83 13.73 -8.60
N GLU A 40 10.29 14.90 -8.92
CA GLU A 40 8.99 15.37 -8.42
C GLU A 40 7.85 14.47 -8.89
N LYS A 41 7.88 14.06 -10.17
CA LYS A 41 6.90 13.12 -10.70
C LYS A 41 6.91 11.80 -9.94
N ILE A 42 8.09 11.26 -9.64
CA ILE A 42 8.23 10.05 -8.82
C ILE A 42 7.65 10.30 -7.42
N PHE A 43 7.97 11.42 -6.79
CA PHE A 43 7.44 11.77 -5.46
C PHE A 43 5.91 11.77 -5.42
N TYR A 44 5.25 12.52 -6.32
CA TYR A 44 3.78 12.57 -6.35
C TYR A 44 3.17 11.23 -6.75
N THR A 45 3.81 10.48 -7.65
CA THR A 45 3.34 9.14 -8.02
C THR A 45 3.41 8.19 -6.83
N VAL A 46 4.52 8.18 -6.08
CA VAL A 46 4.68 7.34 -4.88
C VAL A 46 3.66 7.70 -3.81
N TYR A 47 3.44 9.00 -3.56
CA TYR A 47 2.42 9.44 -2.61
C TYR A 47 1.03 8.93 -3.01
N TYR A 48 0.66 9.09 -4.28
CA TYR A 48 -0.60 8.57 -4.81
C TYR A 48 -0.69 7.04 -4.69
N MET A 49 0.37 6.32 -5.01
CA MET A 49 0.43 4.86 -4.89
C MET A 49 0.22 4.39 -3.45
N LEU A 50 0.76 5.08 -2.44
CA LEU A 50 0.52 4.73 -1.04
C LEU A 50 -0.96 4.89 -0.65
N CYS A 51 -1.64 5.93 -1.15
CA CYS A 51 -3.08 6.08 -0.97
C CYS A 51 -3.87 4.94 -1.65
N LEU A 52 -3.42 4.48 -2.82
CA LEU A 52 -4.04 3.36 -3.54
C LEU A 52 -3.83 2.02 -2.83
N LEU A 53 -2.64 1.80 -2.28
CA LEU A 53 -2.32 0.60 -1.48
C LEU A 53 -3.28 0.48 -0.29
N ALA A 54 -3.53 1.59 0.41
CA ALA A 54 -4.43 1.62 1.57
C ALA A 54 -5.89 1.28 1.23
N SER A 55 -6.33 1.63 0.02
CA SER A 55 -7.69 1.32 -0.45
C SER A 55 -7.81 -0.05 -1.13
N GLY A 56 -6.72 -0.81 -1.26
CA GLY A 56 -6.70 -2.07 -2.00
C GLY A 56 -6.97 -1.89 -3.50
N SER A 57 -6.78 -0.70 -4.04
CA SER A 57 -7.08 -0.42 -5.45
C SER A 57 -6.11 -1.13 -6.39
N ILE A 58 -6.65 -1.82 -7.40
CA ILE A 58 -5.85 -2.48 -8.44
C ILE A 58 -4.94 -1.52 -9.21
N GLU A 59 -5.29 -0.22 -9.23
CA GLU A 59 -4.47 0.82 -9.87
C GLU A 59 -3.07 0.90 -9.27
N TYR A 60 -2.90 0.51 -8.00
CA TYR A 60 -1.59 0.38 -7.36
C TYR A 60 -0.65 -0.52 -8.16
N TYR A 61 -1.06 -1.76 -8.43
CA TYR A 61 -0.25 -2.74 -9.13
C TYR A 61 0.02 -2.34 -10.58
N ILE A 62 -0.93 -1.64 -11.22
CA ILE A 62 -0.76 -1.10 -12.57
C ILE A 62 0.35 -0.04 -12.56
N LEU A 63 0.35 0.89 -11.60
CA LEU A 63 1.40 1.89 -11.48
C LEU A 63 2.75 1.27 -11.10
N PHE A 64 2.74 0.31 -10.18
CA PHE A 64 3.94 -0.41 -9.76
C PHE A 64 4.62 -1.11 -10.93
N SER A 65 3.84 -1.78 -11.80
CA SER A 65 4.35 -2.45 -12.99
C SER A 65 5.01 -1.51 -14.02
N LYS A 66 4.74 -0.21 -13.94
CA LYS A 66 5.28 0.81 -14.85
C LYS A 66 6.56 1.47 -14.33
N ILE A 67 6.98 1.18 -13.10
CA ILE A 67 8.23 1.68 -12.53
C ILE A 67 9.40 1.08 -13.29
N GLN A 68 10.26 1.95 -13.83
CA GLN A 68 11.44 1.54 -14.60
C GLN A 68 12.56 1.06 -13.67
N LYS A 69 13.44 0.20 -14.18
CA LYS A 69 14.52 -0.41 -13.40
C LYS A 69 15.42 0.62 -12.72
N GLU A 70 15.64 1.75 -13.37
CA GLU A 70 16.47 2.85 -12.90
C GLU A 70 15.82 3.60 -11.73
N GLU A 71 14.49 3.65 -11.69
CA GLU A 71 13.71 4.34 -10.66
C GLU A 71 13.74 3.61 -9.31
N PHE A 72 14.04 2.30 -9.27
CA PHE A 72 14.25 1.55 -8.03
C PHE A 72 15.42 2.04 -7.18
N LYS A 73 16.32 2.86 -7.75
CA LYS A 73 17.38 3.52 -6.99
C LYS A 73 16.89 4.79 -6.26
N ASN A 74 15.75 5.35 -6.66
CA ASN A 74 15.16 6.56 -6.10
C ASN A 74 14.71 6.34 -4.65
N LYS A 75 14.95 7.33 -3.79
CA LYS A 75 14.62 7.28 -2.36
C LYS A 75 13.12 7.05 -2.08
N TYR A 76 12.24 7.64 -2.90
CA TYR A 76 10.79 7.51 -2.72
C TYR A 76 10.29 6.13 -3.14
N VAL A 77 10.85 5.54 -4.20
CA VAL A 77 10.51 4.18 -4.63
C VAL A 77 11.01 3.15 -3.60
N LYS A 78 12.21 3.36 -3.03
CA LYS A 78 12.69 2.51 -1.92
C LYS A 78 11.77 2.58 -0.70
N LEU A 79 11.33 3.79 -0.34
CA LEU A 79 10.38 4.00 0.74
C LEU A 79 9.05 3.29 0.46
N LEU A 80 8.54 3.37 -0.77
CA LEU A 80 7.33 2.66 -1.20
C LEU A 80 7.45 1.15 -0.97
N LEU A 81 8.57 0.54 -1.37
CA LEU A 81 8.81 -0.90 -1.21
C LEU A 81 8.90 -1.32 0.25
N GLU A 82 9.59 -0.52 1.06
CA GLU A 82 9.66 -0.76 2.51
C GLU A 82 8.26 -0.70 3.14
N ILE A 83 7.45 0.30 2.78
CA ILE A 83 6.08 0.43 3.28
C ILE A 83 5.20 -0.74 2.82
N GLU A 84 5.27 -1.14 1.56
CA GLU A 84 4.53 -2.27 0.99
C GLU A 84 4.86 -3.57 1.74
N GLU A 85 6.14 -3.85 1.98
CA GLU A 85 6.59 -5.01 2.76
C GLU A 85 5.98 -4.99 4.17
N ARG A 86 6.12 -3.87 4.90
CA ARG A 86 5.58 -3.76 6.27
C ARG A 86 4.06 -3.84 6.32
N PHE A 87 3.38 -3.34 5.30
CA PHE A 87 1.93 -3.42 5.18
C PHE A 87 1.47 -4.88 5.02
N HIS A 88 2.11 -5.64 4.13
CA HIS A 88 1.81 -7.07 3.96
C HIS A 88 2.19 -7.93 5.17
N GLU A 89 3.23 -7.55 5.91
CA GLU A 89 3.57 -8.16 7.20
C GLU A 89 2.58 -7.81 8.34
N ARG A 90 1.59 -6.93 8.08
CA ARG A 90 0.70 -6.33 9.09
C ARG A 90 1.47 -5.69 10.25
N ASN A 91 2.67 -5.16 9.98
CA ASN A 91 3.58 -4.61 10.98
C ASN A 91 3.33 -3.11 11.22
N TYR A 92 2.22 -2.80 11.91
CA TYR A 92 1.80 -1.43 12.19
C TYR A 92 2.83 -0.62 12.99
N LYS A 93 3.64 -1.26 13.85
CA LYS A 93 4.72 -0.58 14.61
C LYS A 93 5.79 -0.04 13.67
N ALA A 94 6.23 -0.84 12.70
CA ALA A 94 7.20 -0.41 11.71
C ALA A 94 6.65 0.73 10.84
N LEU A 95 5.40 0.63 10.39
CA LEU A 95 4.74 1.70 9.63
C LEU A 95 4.64 3.01 10.40
N TYR A 96 4.35 2.95 11.70
CA TYR A 96 4.30 4.13 12.57
C TYR A 96 5.68 4.82 12.70
N GLU A 97 6.75 4.04 12.86
CA GLU A 97 8.11 4.59 12.88
C GLU A 97 8.50 5.20 11.53
N ILE A 98 8.10 4.58 10.41
CA ILE A 98 8.30 5.15 9.08
C ILE A 98 7.57 6.49 8.95
N ALA A 99 6.31 6.58 9.40
CA ALA A 99 5.50 7.80 9.35
C ALA A 99 6.11 8.94 10.17
N LYS A 100 6.60 8.61 11.37
CA LYS A 100 7.29 9.57 12.25
C LYS A 100 8.55 10.13 11.62
N ASN A 101 9.31 9.31 10.90
CA ASN A 101 10.55 9.73 10.24
C ASN A 101 10.32 10.39 8.86
N ASN A 102 9.12 10.24 8.29
CA ASN A 102 8.75 10.75 6.96
C ASN A 102 7.43 11.51 7.01
N SER A 103 7.41 12.63 7.74
CA SER A 103 6.18 13.44 7.99
C SER A 103 5.41 13.84 6.74
N VAL A 104 6.08 13.97 5.59
CA VAL A 104 5.44 14.26 4.31
C VAL A 104 4.47 13.15 3.90
N PHE A 105 4.78 11.89 4.21
CA PHE A 105 3.93 10.72 3.91
C PHE A 105 3.01 10.33 5.08
N GLU A 106 2.89 11.17 6.10
CA GLU A 106 2.08 10.87 7.30
C GLU A 106 0.63 10.53 6.94
N LEU A 107 0.00 11.30 6.04
CA LEU A 107 -1.39 11.05 5.64
C LEU A 107 -1.58 9.65 5.01
N PRO A 108 -0.92 9.28 3.90
CA PRO A 108 -1.11 7.96 3.30
C PRO A 108 -0.73 6.83 4.27
N LEU A 109 0.27 7.03 5.14
CA LEU A 109 0.65 6.04 6.14
C LEU A 109 -0.40 5.86 7.24
N ASN A 110 -1.06 6.93 7.69
CA ASN A 110 -2.15 6.82 8.65
C ASN A 110 -3.32 6.01 8.05
N VAL A 111 -3.66 6.25 6.77
CA VAL A 111 -4.71 5.47 6.08
C VAL A 111 -4.31 3.99 5.96
N LEU A 112 -3.04 3.68 5.69
CA LEU A 112 -2.52 2.30 5.67
C LEU A 112 -2.62 1.62 7.04
N ILE A 113 -2.24 2.33 8.10
CA ILE A 113 -2.31 1.82 9.47
C ILE A 113 -3.78 1.54 9.87
N GLU A 114 -4.70 2.44 9.54
CA GLU A 114 -6.14 2.24 9.73
C GLU A 114 -6.66 1.02 8.99
N ALA A 115 -6.26 0.83 7.72
CA ALA A 115 -6.65 -0.34 6.93
C ALA A 115 -6.19 -1.67 7.58
N ILE A 116 -4.98 -1.72 8.15
CA ILE A 116 -4.51 -2.90 8.91
C ILE A 116 -5.38 -3.14 10.14
N PHE A 117 -5.73 -2.07 10.87
CA PHE A 117 -6.58 -2.21 12.05
C PHE A 117 -7.99 -2.72 11.72
N ASP A 118 -8.57 -2.28 10.61
CA ASP A 118 -9.89 -2.74 10.20
C ASP A 118 -9.87 -4.21 9.72
N ASP A 119 -8.82 -4.62 9.02
CA ASP A 119 -8.58 -6.02 8.63
C ASP A 119 -8.45 -6.94 9.87
N LEU A 120 -7.69 -6.50 10.88
CA LEU A 120 -7.56 -7.21 12.16
C LEU A 120 -8.87 -7.31 12.95
N LYS A 121 -9.74 -6.28 12.87
CA LYS A 121 -11.08 -6.33 13.48
C LYS A 121 -11.97 -7.32 12.74
N SER A 122 -11.96 -7.34 11.41
CA SER A 122 -12.76 -8.31 10.63
C SER A 122 -12.37 -9.76 10.95
N ASP A 123 -11.06 -10.05 11.10
CA ASP A 123 -10.57 -11.37 11.52
C ASP A 123 -11.08 -11.78 12.93
N SER A 124 -11.49 -10.83 13.77
CA SER A 124 -12.01 -11.08 15.13
C SER A 124 -13.54 -11.18 15.22
N THR A 125 -14.28 -10.88 14.14
CA THR A 125 -15.76 -10.82 14.17
C THR A 125 -16.48 -11.95 13.43
N GLU A 126 -15.78 -12.91 12.81
CA GLU A 126 -16.40 -14.15 12.29
C GLU A 126 -15.57 -15.38 12.66
N ILE A 127 -15.80 -15.91 13.87
CA ILE A 127 -15.67 -17.36 14.08
C ILE A 127 -17.09 -17.91 14.03
N ASN A 128 -17.60 -18.13 12.81
CA ASN A 128 -18.68 -19.08 12.63
C ASN A 128 -18.06 -20.46 12.90
N GLU A 129 -18.55 -21.18 13.93
CA GLU A 129 -18.02 -22.50 14.32
C GLU A 129 -17.94 -23.49 13.13
N ASP A 130 -18.73 -23.25 12.08
CA ASP A 130 -18.72 -24.00 10.83
C ASP A 130 -17.43 -23.80 10.00
N GLU A 131 -16.85 -22.60 9.95
CA GLU A 131 -15.58 -22.36 9.25
C GLU A 131 -14.41 -22.99 10.00
N GLU A 132 -14.40 -22.90 11.33
CA GLU A 132 -13.34 -23.54 12.12
C GLU A 132 -13.43 -25.07 12.04
N ASN A 133 -14.64 -25.63 11.98
CA ASN A 133 -14.83 -27.06 11.71
C ASN A 133 -14.38 -27.46 10.29
N GLN A 134 -14.59 -26.63 9.27
CA GLN A 134 -14.07 -26.89 7.92
C GLN A 134 -12.54 -26.76 7.84
N ARG A 135 -11.93 -25.78 8.54
CA ARG A 135 -10.47 -25.64 8.63
C ARG A 135 -9.83 -26.82 9.39
N ARG A 136 -10.46 -27.31 10.47
CA ARG A 136 -10.03 -28.52 11.20
C ARG A 136 -10.13 -29.78 10.32
N ARG A 137 -11.23 -29.94 9.57
CA ARG A 137 -11.37 -31.04 8.60
C ARG A 137 -10.32 -30.97 7.49
N SER A 138 -10.05 -29.78 6.95
CA SER A 138 -9.06 -29.59 5.89
C SER A 138 -7.61 -29.80 6.36
N LYS A 139 -7.27 -29.43 7.59
CA LYS A 139 -5.97 -29.76 8.22
C LYS A 139 -5.84 -31.27 8.49
N SER A 140 -6.91 -31.93 8.94
CA SER A 140 -6.92 -33.40 9.15
C SER A 140 -6.71 -34.17 7.84
N VAL A 141 -7.35 -33.73 6.76
CA VAL A 141 -7.20 -34.34 5.42
C VAL A 141 -5.77 -34.14 4.88
N ARG A 142 -5.18 -32.95 5.04
CA ARG A 142 -3.79 -32.70 4.63
C ARG A 142 -2.77 -33.53 5.41
N ASN A 143 -2.94 -33.66 6.73
CA ASN A 143 -2.07 -34.51 7.53
C ASN A 143 -2.21 -36.00 7.17
N SER A 144 -3.42 -36.45 6.85
CA SER A 144 -3.66 -37.84 6.41
C SER A 144 -3.03 -38.13 5.04
N LEU A 145 -3.12 -37.19 4.10
CA LEU A 145 -2.47 -37.29 2.79
C LEU A 145 -0.94 -37.30 2.90
N TRP A 146 -0.37 -36.45 3.75
CA TRP A 146 1.07 -36.40 3.99
C TRP A 146 1.60 -37.68 4.68
N LEU A 147 0.83 -38.26 5.61
CA LEU A 147 1.17 -39.54 6.23
C LEU A 147 1.08 -40.70 5.22
N ALA A 148 0.09 -40.70 4.33
CA ALA A 148 -0.07 -41.71 3.30
C ALA A 148 1.10 -41.68 2.28
N GLU A 149 1.51 -40.49 1.83
CA GLU A 149 2.63 -40.34 0.88
C GLU A 149 3.98 -40.77 1.47
N ASN A 150 4.17 -40.62 2.79
CA ASN A 150 5.41 -41.00 3.47
C ASN A 150 5.45 -42.47 3.94
N GLN A 151 4.33 -43.20 3.92
CA GLN A 151 4.31 -44.64 4.19
C GLN A 151 4.56 -45.49 2.93
N THR A 152 4.40 -44.94 1.74
CA THR A 152 4.69 -45.61 0.45
C THR A 152 6.15 -45.59 0.01
N LYS A 153 7.07 -45.09 0.86
CA LYS A 153 8.53 -45.03 0.58
C LYS A 153 9.38 -45.90 1.52
N LEU A 154 8.85 -47.03 1.99
CA LEU A 154 9.62 -48.10 2.65
C LEU A 154 9.47 -49.41 1.88
#